data_AF-A0A3N7IWY9-F1
#
_entry.id   AF-A0A3N7IWY9-F1
#
_cell.length_a   1.000
_cell.length_b   1.000
_cell.length_c   1.000
_cell.angle_alpha   90.00
_cell.angle_beta   90.00
_cell.angle_gamma   90.00
#
_symmetry.space_group_name_H-M   'P 1'
#
loop_
_entity.id
_entity.type
_entity.pdbx_description
1 polymer ?
#
loop_
_entity_poly.entity_id
_entity_poly.type
_entity_poly.pdbx_seq_one_letter_code
_entity_poly.pdbx_strand_id
1 'polypeptide(L)'
;MAECIHGFDEGLCDVCFPRTPAPAPKAVRPAATRASAPRASSRTTSLRTPVTAGAPASLKLPGRRVHHVTHIRTLESIALDGELRAGAEPDVDVSSATTRELRETATVPGGLSVASFVSFAISPDSTRWQELREGAEGAHWSDAARASKATDFVILAVPVDALGDEIVFADGDAAAVGTQFSVGVVGGTQALRRLHATDPDFRDAELLVRGPVPLSAVAAITVANERVRDRVRELFSDAGLTAPRIAVYPPAFTVDIY
;
A
#
# COMPACT_ATOMS: atom_id res chain seq x y z
N MET A 1 -3.35 11.14 -19.45
CA MET A 1 -3.44 11.94 -18.22
C MET A 1 -2.02 12.15 -17.74
N ALA A 2 -1.65 13.36 -17.30
CA ALA A 2 -0.29 13.61 -16.86
C ALA A 2 -0.11 13.06 -15.44
N GLU A 3 0.80 12.11 -15.26
CA GLU A 3 1.16 11.52 -13.97
C GLU A 3 2.39 12.25 -13.42
N CYS A 4 2.44 12.50 -12.12
CA CYS A 4 3.61 13.13 -11.50
C CYS A 4 4.77 12.13 -11.37
N ILE A 5 5.98 12.61 -11.07
CA ILE A 5 7.18 11.74 -10.97
C ILE A 5 7.05 10.66 -9.88
N HIS A 6 6.19 10.90 -8.90
CA HIS A 6 5.90 10.04 -7.76
C HIS A 6 4.78 9.03 -8.03
N GLY A 7 4.25 8.99 -9.27
CA GLY A 7 3.27 7.98 -9.68
C GLY A 7 1.84 8.25 -9.21
N PHE A 8 1.52 9.51 -8.89
CA PHE A 8 0.15 9.94 -8.59
C PHE A 8 -0.44 10.68 -9.79
N ASP A 9 -1.73 10.51 -10.02
CA ASP A 9 -2.47 11.32 -10.99
C ASP A 9 -2.39 12.82 -10.62
N GLU A 10 -2.52 13.67 -11.64
CA GLU A 10 -2.51 15.13 -11.51
C GLU A 10 -3.45 15.61 -10.38
N GLY A 11 -2.92 16.40 -9.44
CA GLY A 11 -3.66 16.92 -8.29
C GLY A 11 -3.74 16.03 -7.04
N LEU A 12 -3.26 14.77 -7.09
CA LEU A 12 -3.28 13.85 -5.93
C LEU A 12 -1.97 13.80 -5.16
N CYS A 13 -0.88 14.29 -5.73
CA CYS A 13 0.39 14.39 -5.03
C CYS A 13 0.45 15.71 -4.26
N ASP A 14 0.29 15.68 -2.94
CA ASP A 14 0.40 16.89 -2.11
C ASP A 14 1.81 17.52 -2.12
N VAL A 15 2.82 16.80 -2.64
CA VAL A 15 4.19 17.31 -2.88
C VAL A 15 4.28 18.09 -4.20
N CYS A 16 3.66 17.61 -5.27
CA CYS A 16 3.65 18.31 -6.56
C CYS A 16 2.54 19.39 -6.63
N PHE A 17 1.48 19.23 -5.85
CA PHE A 17 0.30 20.09 -5.78
C PHE A 17 0.00 20.46 -4.32
N PRO A 18 0.87 21.25 -3.66
CA PRO A 18 0.69 21.61 -2.26
C PRO A 18 -0.59 22.41 -2.05
N ARG A 19 -1.43 21.95 -1.12
CA ARG A 19 -2.69 22.63 -0.78
C ARG A 19 -2.38 23.96 -0.11
N THR A 20 -2.90 25.04 -0.69
CA THR A 20 -2.79 26.36 -0.06
C THR A 20 -3.59 26.34 1.23
N PRO A 21 -2.99 26.66 2.40
CA PRO A 21 -3.74 26.72 3.64
C PRO A 21 -4.85 27.76 3.53
N ALA A 22 -6.04 27.41 4.01
CA ALA A 22 -7.17 28.33 4.06
C ALA A 22 -6.77 29.59 4.84
N PRO A 23 -7.11 30.81 4.36
CA PRO A 23 -6.73 32.03 5.04
C PRO A 23 -7.32 32.04 6.46
N ALA A 24 -6.45 32.29 7.45
CA ALA A 24 -6.84 32.36 8.84
C ALA A 24 -7.98 33.38 9.04
N PRO A 25 -8.97 33.10 9.90
CA PRO A 25 -10.05 34.04 10.17
C PRO A 25 -9.48 35.34 10.75
N LYS A 26 -9.77 36.46 10.08
CA LYS A 26 -9.36 37.79 10.53
C LYS A 26 -9.98 38.07 11.90
N ALA A 27 -9.13 38.34 12.90
CA ALA A 27 -9.56 38.76 14.22
C ALA A 27 -10.34 40.08 14.14
N VAL A 28 -11.62 40.05 14.53
CA VAL A 28 -12.47 41.23 14.65
C VAL A 28 -12.18 41.89 16.01
N ARG A 29 -11.78 43.17 16.00
CA ARG A 29 -11.59 43.99 17.21
C ARG A 29 -12.94 44.20 17.91
N PRO A 30 -13.02 44.16 19.25
CA PRO A 30 -14.27 44.43 19.95
C PRO A 30 -14.54 45.94 19.99
N ALA A 31 -15.72 46.35 19.52
CA ALA A 31 -16.30 47.65 19.81
C ALA A 31 -17.22 47.53 21.02
N ALA A 32 -17.04 48.42 22.00
CA ALA A 32 -17.86 48.49 23.20
C ALA A 32 -19.23 49.14 22.89
N THR A 33 -20.32 48.55 23.40
CA THR A 33 -21.55 49.29 23.74
C THR A 33 -22.42 48.51 24.73
N ARG A 34 -23.16 49.26 25.56
CA ARG A 34 -23.90 48.86 26.77
C ARG A 34 -25.20 48.10 26.52
N ALA A 35 -25.61 47.42 27.60
CA ALA A 35 -26.78 46.59 27.92
C ALA A 35 -28.15 46.88 27.26
N SER A 36 -28.91 45.79 26.99
CA SER A 36 -30.29 45.54 27.46
C SER A 36 -30.73 44.09 27.14
N ALA A 37 -31.45 43.43 28.05
CA ALA A 37 -32.04 42.08 27.92
C ALA A 37 -33.55 42.16 27.58
N PRO A 38 -34.29 41.04 27.44
CA PRO A 38 -34.08 39.87 26.58
C PRO A 38 -35.30 39.63 25.65
N ARG A 39 -35.17 38.84 24.58
CA ARG A 39 -36.35 38.20 23.96
C ARG A 39 -36.00 36.86 23.32
N ALA A 40 -36.71 35.82 23.78
CA ALA A 40 -36.61 34.46 23.31
C ALA A 40 -36.97 34.36 21.82
N SER A 41 -36.14 33.63 21.08
CA SER A 41 -36.54 32.98 19.83
C SER A 41 -35.81 31.65 19.74
N SER A 42 -36.58 30.59 19.91
CA SER A 42 -36.20 29.20 19.71
C SER A 42 -35.78 28.99 18.25
N ARG A 43 -34.47 28.94 18.00
CA ARG A 43 -33.93 28.35 16.77
C ARG A 43 -33.43 26.95 17.08
N THR A 44 -34.18 25.98 16.59
CA THR A 44 -33.77 24.58 16.47
C THR A 44 -32.43 24.51 15.76
N THR A 45 -31.38 24.18 16.51
CA THR A 45 -30.11 23.71 15.99
C THR A 45 -30.35 22.33 15.37
N SER A 46 -30.63 22.29 14.08
CA SER A 46 -30.41 21.08 13.30
C SER A 46 -28.91 20.81 13.34
N LEU A 47 -28.53 19.84 14.16
CA LEU A 47 -27.23 19.19 14.11
C LEU A 47 -27.06 18.67 12.68
N ARG A 48 -26.33 19.42 11.85
CA ARG A 48 -25.80 18.87 10.60
C ARG A 48 -24.76 17.85 11.01
N THR A 49 -25.15 16.59 10.96
CA THR A 49 -24.23 15.45 10.94
C THR A 49 -23.17 15.75 9.88
N PRO A 50 -21.86 15.66 10.18
CA PRO A 50 -20.84 15.80 9.17
C PRO A 50 -21.08 14.70 8.13
N VAL A 51 -21.35 15.10 6.89
CA VAL A 51 -21.34 14.18 5.75
C VAL A 51 -19.89 13.75 5.62
N THR A 52 -19.57 12.53 6.04
CA THR A 52 -18.32 11.87 5.65
C THR A 52 -18.25 11.97 4.13
N ALA A 53 -17.23 12.68 3.63
CA ALA A 53 -17.01 12.78 2.20
C ALA A 53 -16.88 11.34 1.66
N GLY A 54 -17.86 10.90 0.88
CA GLY A 54 -17.86 9.57 0.30
C GLY A 54 -16.59 9.35 -0.55
N ALA A 55 -16.19 8.09 -0.71
CA ALA A 55 -15.04 7.76 -1.53
C ALA A 55 -15.15 8.38 -2.94
N PRO A 56 -14.07 8.95 -3.48
CA PRO A 56 -14.11 9.58 -4.80
C PRO A 56 -14.47 8.54 -5.87
N ALA A 57 -15.26 8.94 -6.87
CA ALA A 57 -15.69 8.03 -7.95
C ALA A 57 -14.50 7.47 -8.76
N SER A 58 -13.36 8.17 -8.74
CA SER A 58 -12.09 7.71 -9.34
C SER A 58 -11.42 6.57 -8.57
N LEU A 59 -11.80 6.31 -7.30
CA LEU A 59 -11.23 5.21 -6.52
C LEU A 59 -11.74 3.87 -7.06
N LYS A 60 -10.85 3.11 -7.70
CA LYS A 60 -11.14 1.81 -8.30
C LYS A 60 -9.85 0.99 -8.38
N LEU A 61 -9.95 -0.34 -8.46
CA LEU A 61 -8.76 -1.19 -8.63
C LEU A 61 -8.08 -1.00 -10.00
N PRO A 62 -8.81 -0.96 -11.14
CA PRO A 62 -8.18 -0.75 -12.45
C PRO A 62 -7.44 0.59 -12.54
N GLY A 63 -6.23 0.58 -13.10
CA GLY A 63 -5.34 1.72 -13.18
C GLY A 63 -4.55 2.00 -11.89
N ARG A 64 -4.77 1.28 -10.78
CA ARG A 64 -3.92 1.37 -9.58
C ARG A 64 -2.69 0.48 -9.72
N ARG A 65 -1.69 0.81 -8.92
CA ARG A 65 -0.55 -0.07 -8.64
C ARG A 65 -0.76 -0.75 -7.30
N VAL A 66 -0.25 -1.97 -7.20
CA VAL A 66 -0.09 -2.71 -5.95
C VAL A 66 1.38 -3.05 -5.76
N HIS A 67 1.76 -3.31 -4.51
CA HIS A 67 3.16 -3.27 -4.09
C HIS A 67 3.59 -4.58 -3.46
N HIS A 68 4.71 -5.12 -3.92
CA HIS A 68 5.34 -6.30 -3.32
C HIS A 68 6.74 -5.91 -2.83
N VAL A 69 6.94 -6.01 -1.52
CA VAL A 69 8.24 -5.77 -0.90
C VAL A 69 8.98 -7.10 -0.81
N THR A 70 10.22 -7.13 -1.28
CA THR A 70 11.07 -8.32 -1.17
C THR A 70 12.53 -7.94 -0.91
N HIS A 71 13.27 -8.84 -0.27
CA HIS A 71 14.69 -8.65 -0.01
C HIS A 71 15.47 -8.80 -1.32
N ILE A 72 16.54 -8.02 -1.52
CA ILE A 72 17.31 -8.02 -2.77
C ILE A 72 17.93 -9.38 -3.10
N ARG A 73 18.28 -10.18 -2.08
CA ARG A 73 18.73 -11.57 -2.28
C ARG A 73 17.62 -12.47 -2.81
N THR A 74 16.39 -12.32 -2.31
CA THR A 74 15.23 -13.07 -2.82
C THR A 74 14.83 -12.59 -4.21
N LEU A 75 15.02 -11.30 -4.52
CA LEU A 75 14.83 -10.77 -5.87
C LEU A 75 15.72 -11.47 -6.91
N GLU A 76 16.93 -11.89 -6.54
CA GLU A 76 17.83 -12.63 -7.43
C GLU A 76 17.21 -13.96 -7.89
N SER A 77 16.69 -14.75 -6.95
CA SER A 77 15.96 -15.99 -7.26
C SER A 77 14.69 -15.72 -8.07
N ILE A 78 13.92 -14.69 -7.71
CA ILE A 78 12.72 -14.28 -8.48
C ILE A 78 13.11 -13.87 -9.92
N ALA A 79 14.25 -13.19 -10.11
CA ALA A 79 14.75 -12.80 -11.42
C ALA A 79 15.14 -14.02 -12.26
N LEU A 80 15.87 -14.97 -11.68
CA LEU A 80 16.24 -16.22 -12.35
C LEU A 80 15.00 -17.06 -12.73
N ASP A 81 13.98 -17.06 -11.87
CA ASP A 81 12.70 -17.73 -12.13
C ASP A 81 11.80 -16.99 -13.12
N GLY A 82 11.98 -15.69 -13.26
CA GLY A 82 11.19 -14.80 -14.12
C GLY A 82 9.80 -14.46 -13.58
N GLU A 83 9.45 -14.88 -12.35
CA GLU A 83 8.11 -14.71 -11.79
C GLU A 83 8.07 -14.75 -10.26
N LEU A 84 7.09 -14.04 -9.68
CA LEU A 84 6.71 -14.17 -8.28
C LEU A 84 5.78 -15.38 -8.14
N ARG A 85 6.07 -16.29 -7.20
CA ARG A 85 5.25 -17.49 -6.96
C ARG A 85 4.73 -17.55 -5.53
N ALA A 86 3.47 -17.94 -5.39
CA ALA A 86 2.90 -18.24 -4.08
C ALA A 86 3.60 -19.45 -3.45
N GLY A 87 3.86 -19.38 -2.15
CA GLY A 87 4.49 -20.48 -1.39
C GLY A 87 5.95 -20.78 -1.75
N ALA A 88 6.60 -19.98 -2.62
CA ALA A 88 8.03 -20.12 -2.86
C ALA A 88 8.82 -19.81 -1.57
N GLU A 89 9.87 -20.59 -1.33
CA GLU A 89 10.78 -20.37 -0.20
C GLU A 89 11.74 -19.22 -0.55
N PRO A 90 11.72 -18.10 0.20
CA PRO A 90 12.58 -16.96 -0.09
C PRO A 90 13.99 -17.17 0.49
N ASP A 91 15.01 -16.65 -0.20
CA ASP A 91 16.40 -16.66 0.32
C ASP A 91 16.56 -15.92 1.66
N VAL A 92 15.70 -14.93 1.91
CA VAL A 92 15.59 -14.22 3.19
C VAL A 92 14.12 -14.21 3.58
N ASP A 93 13.71 -15.17 4.41
CA ASP A 93 12.34 -15.20 4.91
C ASP A 93 12.16 -14.16 6.01
N VAL A 94 11.39 -13.11 5.71
CA VAL A 94 11.05 -12.07 6.69
C VAL A 94 9.87 -12.46 7.58
N SER A 95 9.02 -13.40 7.17
CA SER A 95 7.86 -13.81 7.95
C SER A 95 8.25 -14.82 9.02
N SER A 96 7.67 -14.69 10.22
CA SER A 96 7.81 -15.72 11.25
C SER A 96 7.09 -17.01 10.84
N ALA A 97 7.52 -18.16 11.38
CA ALA A 97 6.87 -19.45 11.15
C ALA A 97 5.37 -19.42 11.48
N THR A 98 4.99 -18.73 12.57
CA THR A 98 3.58 -18.53 12.95
C THR A 98 2.82 -17.73 11.88
N THR A 99 3.43 -16.72 11.27
CA THR A 99 2.78 -15.96 10.19
C THR A 99 2.55 -16.82 8.95
N ARG A 100 3.52 -17.68 8.61
CA ARG A 100 3.38 -18.67 7.53
C ARG A 100 2.20 -19.61 7.81
N GLU A 101 2.15 -20.19 9.00
CA GLU A 101 1.06 -21.08 9.42
C GLU A 101 -0.31 -20.40 9.42
N LEU A 102 -0.39 -19.14 9.88
CA LEU A 102 -1.63 -18.36 9.83
C LEU A 102 -2.10 -18.13 8.40
N ARG A 103 -1.19 -17.84 7.46
CA ARG A 103 -1.54 -17.69 6.04
C ARG A 103 -1.86 -19.03 5.36
N GLU A 104 -1.23 -20.12 5.79
CA GLU A 104 -1.54 -21.46 5.30
C GLU A 104 -2.94 -21.92 5.71
N THR A 105 -3.37 -21.56 6.92
CA THR A 105 -4.68 -21.97 7.47
C THR A 105 -5.82 -21.00 7.14
N ALA A 106 -5.54 -19.71 6.95
CA ALA A 106 -6.54 -18.74 6.50
C ALA A 106 -7.02 -19.06 5.08
N THR A 107 -8.32 -18.94 4.84
CA THR A 107 -8.93 -19.25 3.54
C THR A 107 -9.63 -18.05 2.92
N VAL A 108 -9.46 -17.90 1.61
CA VAL A 108 -10.22 -16.94 0.80
C VAL A 108 -11.56 -17.56 0.37
N PRO A 109 -12.54 -16.75 -0.11
CA PRO A 109 -13.75 -17.29 -0.72
C PRO A 109 -13.40 -18.28 -1.83
N GLY A 110 -13.98 -19.48 -1.76
CA GLY A 110 -13.60 -20.61 -2.61
C GLY A 110 -12.73 -21.68 -1.92
N GLY A 111 -12.29 -21.43 -0.68
CA GLY A 111 -11.66 -22.43 0.19
C GLY A 111 -10.17 -22.66 -0.05
N LEU A 112 -9.55 -21.90 -0.97
CA LEU A 112 -8.10 -21.91 -1.13
C LEU A 112 -7.44 -21.19 0.04
N SER A 113 -6.27 -21.69 0.43
CA SER A 113 -5.43 -21.05 1.42
C SER A 113 -4.91 -19.69 0.92
N VAL A 114 -4.77 -18.71 1.81
CA VAL A 114 -4.13 -17.43 1.51
C VAL A 114 -2.68 -17.62 1.06
N ALA A 115 -1.98 -18.63 1.58
CA ALA A 115 -0.62 -18.97 1.15
C ALA A 115 -0.53 -19.45 -0.31
N SER A 116 -1.65 -19.80 -0.94
CA SER A 116 -1.72 -20.17 -2.36
C SER A 116 -1.78 -18.95 -3.31
N PHE A 117 -1.63 -17.73 -2.79
CA PHE A 117 -1.65 -16.49 -3.56
C PHE A 117 -0.36 -15.69 -3.37
N VAL A 118 0.08 -15.01 -4.43
CA VAL A 118 1.05 -13.91 -4.33
C VAL A 118 0.33 -12.72 -3.72
N SER A 119 0.84 -12.20 -2.60
CA SER A 119 0.28 -11.03 -1.94
C SER A 119 0.95 -9.74 -2.39
N PHE A 120 0.12 -8.73 -2.61
CA PHE A 120 0.54 -7.36 -2.84
C PHE A 120 -0.19 -6.44 -1.86
N ALA A 121 0.51 -5.47 -1.30
CA ALA A 121 -0.12 -4.39 -0.56
C ALA A 121 -0.81 -3.41 -1.51
N ILE A 122 -1.96 -2.89 -1.09
CA ILE A 122 -2.67 -1.82 -1.83
C ILE A 122 -1.93 -0.48 -1.69
N SER A 123 -1.31 -0.24 -0.53
CA SER A 123 -0.55 0.97 -0.24
C SER A 123 0.96 0.75 -0.45
N PRO A 124 1.68 1.71 -1.07
CA PRO A 124 3.15 1.67 -1.15
C PRO A 124 3.83 1.82 0.22
N ASP A 125 3.13 2.39 1.20
CA ASP A 125 3.60 2.57 2.58
C ASP A 125 2.74 1.72 3.54
N SER A 126 2.58 0.43 3.19
CA SER A 126 1.81 -0.52 4.00
C SER A 126 2.35 -0.66 5.41
N THR A 127 1.50 -1.04 6.37
CA THR A 127 1.90 -1.26 7.77
C THR A 127 3.06 -2.24 7.85
N ARG A 128 2.98 -3.34 7.07
CA ARG A 128 4.05 -4.35 6.97
C ARG A 128 5.37 -3.75 6.49
N TRP A 129 5.34 -2.84 5.53
CA TRP A 129 6.56 -2.18 5.09
C TRP A 129 7.11 -1.22 6.14
N GLN A 130 6.24 -0.44 6.79
CA GLN A 130 6.63 0.48 7.87
C GLN A 130 7.30 -0.28 9.01
N GLU A 131 6.68 -1.33 9.53
CA GLU A 131 7.22 -2.16 10.61
C GLU A 131 8.59 -2.76 10.24
N LEU A 132 8.74 -3.26 9.01
CA LEU A 132 10.00 -3.83 8.52
C LEU A 132 11.10 -2.76 8.45
N ARG A 133 10.75 -1.54 7.99
CA ARG A 133 11.65 -0.38 7.92
C ARG A 133 12.06 0.13 9.30
N GLU A 134 11.18 -0.05 10.29
CA GLU A 134 11.37 0.33 11.70
C GLU A 134 12.07 -0.75 12.54
N GLY A 135 12.49 -1.87 11.94
CA GLY A 135 13.32 -2.88 12.60
C GLY A 135 12.61 -4.19 12.92
N ALA A 136 11.36 -4.36 12.49
CA ALA A 136 10.65 -5.64 12.50
C ALA A 136 10.48 -6.26 13.90
N GLU A 137 10.09 -5.46 14.89
CA GLU A 137 10.00 -5.88 16.29
C GLU A 137 8.81 -6.84 16.58
N GLY A 138 7.75 -6.78 15.78
CA GLY A 138 6.53 -7.59 15.96
C GLY A 138 6.75 -9.11 15.84
N ALA A 139 5.92 -9.89 16.55
CA ALA A 139 6.01 -11.36 16.59
C ALA A 139 5.75 -12.07 15.24
N HIS A 140 5.20 -11.34 14.28
CA HIS A 140 4.97 -11.82 12.92
C HIS A 140 6.24 -11.76 12.04
N TRP A 141 7.32 -11.14 12.52
CA TRP A 141 8.60 -11.05 11.84
C TRP A 141 9.59 -12.12 12.32
N SER A 142 10.39 -12.63 11.39
CA SER A 142 11.49 -13.56 11.67
C SER A 142 12.72 -12.85 12.25
N ASP A 143 13.70 -13.63 12.70
CA ASP A 143 15.02 -13.09 13.06
C ASP A 143 15.75 -12.48 11.84
N ALA A 144 15.54 -13.03 10.65
CA ALA A 144 16.13 -12.51 9.42
C ALA A 144 15.56 -11.13 9.06
N ALA A 145 14.27 -10.88 9.30
CA ALA A 145 13.67 -9.55 9.18
C ALA A 145 14.35 -8.55 10.12
N ARG A 146 14.49 -8.90 11.41
CA ARG A 146 15.17 -8.05 12.42
C ARG A 146 16.64 -7.77 12.11
N ALA A 147 17.31 -8.71 11.46
CA ALA A 147 18.70 -8.56 11.05
C ALA A 147 18.88 -7.76 9.76
N SER A 148 17.81 -7.54 8.99
CA SER A 148 17.84 -6.83 7.71
C SER A 148 17.76 -5.32 7.90
N LYS A 149 18.32 -4.56 6.96
CA LYS A 149 18.14 -3.11 6.89
C LYS A 149 17.10 -2.78 5.84
N ALA A 150 16.42 -1.65 6.00
CA ALA A 150 15.51 -1.13 4.99
C ALA A 150 16.14 -1.07 3.58
N THR A 151 17.43 -0.70 3.49
CA THR A 151 18.15 -0.60 2.21
C THR A 151 18.44 -1.94 1.54
N ASP A 152 18.18 -3.06 2.21
CA ASP A 152 18.31 -4.40 1.65
C ASP A 152 17.05 -4.87 0.92
N PHE A 153 15.99 -4.06 0.94
CA PHE A 153 14.72 -4.35 0.28
C PHE A 153 14.51 -3.54 -1.00
N VAL A 154 13.63 -4.05 -1.85
CA VAL A 154 13.08 -3.35 -3.01
C VAL A 154 11.56 -3.38 -2.96
N ILE A 155 10.91 -2.41 -3.61
CA ILE A 155 9.45 -2.37 -3.73
C ILE A 155 9.09 -2.52 -5.21
N LEU A 156 8.49 -3.66 -5.56
CA LEU A 156 7.96 -3.93 -6.89
C LEU A 156 6.57 -3.28 -6.99
N ALA A 157 6.34 -2.47 -8.02
CA ALA A 157 5.04 -1.86 -8.29
C ALA A 157 4.42 -2.48 -9.55
N VAL A 158 3.29 -3.14 -9.38
CA VAL A 158 2.58 -3.87 -10.43
C VAL A 158 1.22 -3.20 -10.70
N PRO A 159 0.90 -2.80 -11.93
CA PRO A 159 -0.44 -2.33 -12.27
C PRO A 159 -1.45 -3.46 -12.09
N VAL A 160 -2.60 -3.18 -11.49
CA VAL A 160 -3.65 -4.20 -11.29
C VAL A 160 -4.10 -4.79 -12.63
N ASP A 161 -4.14 -3.98 -13.70
CA ASP A 161 -4.53 -4.41 -15.04
C ASP A 161 -3.58 -5.48 -15.65
N ALA A 162 -2.38 -5.66 -15.08
CA ALA A 162 -1.42 -6.67 -15.50
C ALA A 162 -1.55 -8.02 -14.74
N LEU A 163 -2.42 -8.10 -13.72
CA LEU A 163 -2.54 -9.26 -12.82
C LEU A 163 -3.64 -10.26 -13.22
N GLY A 164 -4.42 -9.94 -14.26
CA GLY A 164 -5.55 -10.76 -14.70
C GLY A 164 -6.77 -10.67 -13.76
N ASP A 165 -7.76 -11.53 -14.00
CA ASP A 165 -9.07 -11.43 -13.34
C ASP A 165 -9.20 -12.29 -12.07
N GLU A 166 -8.31 -13.29 -11.88
CA GLU A 166 -8.29 -14.17 -10.70
C GLU A 166 -7.59 -13.52 -9.51
N ILE A 167 -8.20 -12.42 -9.03
CA ILE A 167 -7.74 -11.65 -7.88
C ILE A 167 -8.74 -11.72 -6.72
N VAL A 168 -8.24 -11.64 -5.50
CA VAL A 168 -9.04 -11.48 -4.28
C VAL A 168 -8.55 -10.26 -3.52
N PHE A 169 -9.44 -9.31 -3.29
CA PHE A 169 -9.18 -8.18 -2.42
C PHE A 169 -9.44 -8.56 -0.97
N ALA A 170 -8.51 -8.24 -0.08
CA ALA A 170 -8.64 -8.34 1.37
C ALA A 170 -8.61 -6.91 1.95
N ASP A 171 -9.58 -6.56 2.79
CA ASP A 171 -9.67 -5.22 3.38
C ASP A 171 -8.73 -4.96 4.58
N GLY A 172 -7.85 -5.93 4.86
CA GLY A 172 -6.81 -5.89 5.87
C GLY A 172 -5.83 -7.06 5.66
N ASP A 173 -5.05 -7.41 6.69
CA ASP A 173 -4.15 -8.57 6.66
C ASP A 173 -4.94 -9.85 6.34
N ALA A 174 -4.60 -10.51 5.25
CA ALA A 174 -5.35 -11.68 4.77
C ALA A 174 -5.34 -12.86 5.76
N ALA A 175 -4.43 -12.89 6.73
CA ALA A 175 -4.38 -13.91 7.78
C ALA A 175 -5.15 -13.53 9.06
N ALA A 176 -5.60 -12.28 9.20
CA ALA A 176 -6.19 -11.78 10.43
C ALA A 176 -7.66 -12.21 10.61
N VAL A 177 -8.04 -12.46 11.86
CA VAL A 177 -9.42 -12.78 12.25
C VAL A 177 -10.27 -11.51 12.11
N GLY A 178 -11.08 -11.46 11.06
CA GLY A 178 -11.98 -10.32 10.78
C GLY A 178 -11.83 -9.74 9.38
N THR A 179 -10.78 -10.12 8.65
CA THR A 179 -10.54 -9.67 7.28
C THR A 179 -11.67 -10.12 6.36
N GLN A 180 -12.21 -9.16 5.62
CA GLN A 180 -13.25 -9.40 4.62
C GLN A 180 -12.63 -9.51 3.23
N PHE A 181 -13.09 -10.51 2.49
CA PHE A 181 -12.62 -10.76 1.15
C PHE A 181 -13.68 -10.38 0.11
N SER A 182 -13.21 -9.90 -1.04
CA SER A 182 -14.04 -9.65 -2.21
C SER A 182 -13.35 -10.17 -3.47
N VAL A 183 -14.03 -11.05 -4.20
CA VAL A 183 -13.47 -11.71 -5.39
C VAL A 183 -13.63 -10.82 -6.62
N GLY A 184 -12.58 -10.77 -7.43
CA GLY A 184 -12.54 -10.09 -8.72
C GLY A 184 -12.48 -8.57 -8.62
N VAL A 185 -12.19 -7.94 -9.77
CA VAL A 185 -11.98 -6.50 -9.91
C VAL A 185 -13.19 -5.68 -9.48
N VAL A 186 -14.40 -6.12 -9.84
CA VAL A 186 -15.65 -5.39 -9.53
C VAL A 186 -15.95 -5.43 -8.03
N GLY A 187 -15.90 -6.62 -7.42
CA GLY A 187 -16.12 -6.80 -5.99
C GLY A 187 -15.07 -6.06 -5.17
N GLY A 188 -13.79 -6.24 -5.52
CA GLY A 188 -12.67 -5.55 -4.88
C GLY A 188 -12.73 -4.03 -5.00
N THR A 189 -13.17 -3.48 -6.15
CA THR A 189 -13.38 -2.03 -6.30
C THR A 189 -14.45 -1.50 -5.36
N GLN A 190 -15.55 -2.24 -5.19
CA GLN A 190 -16.59 -1.84 -4.24
C GLN A 190 -16.09 -1.95 -2.80
N ALA A 191 -15.32 -2.99 -2.47
CA ALA A 191 -14.72 -3.16 -1.14
C ALA A 191 -13.71 -2.04 -0.82
N LEU A 192 -12.81 -1.73 -1.76
CA LEU A 192 -11.86 -0.61 -1.64
C LEU A 192 -12.57 0.72 -1.36
N ARG A 193 -13.68 1.00 -2.06
CA ARG A 193 -14.49 2.20 -1.82
C ARG A 193 -15.16 2.24 -0.45
N ARG A 194 -15.58 1.08 0.07
CA ARG A 194 -16.11 0.99 1.44
C ARG A 194 -15.01 1.21 2.46
N LEU A 195 -13.86 0.54 2.27
CA LEU A 195 -12.70 0.64 3.16
C LEU A 195 -12.23 2.09 3.28
N HIS A 196 -12.22 2.86 2.19
CA HIS A 196 -11.81 4.28 2.19
C HIS A 196 -12.57 5.14 3.22
N ALA A 197 -13.80 4.77 3.58
CA ALA A 197 -14.57 5.52 4.58
C ALA A 197 -14.01 5.39 6.00
N THR A 198 -13.29 4.31 6.28
CA THR A 198 -12.73 3.98 7.61
C THR A 198 -11.20 4.00 7.63
N ASP A 199 -10.57 3.60 6.53
CA ASP A 199 -9.13 3.62 6.29
C ASP A 199 -8.87 4.15 4.86
N PRO A 200 -8.62 5.45 4.69
CA PRO A 200 -8.31 6.04 3.39
C PRO A 200 -6.89 5.72 2.90
N ASP A 201 -5.99 5.25 3.77
CA ASP A 201 -4.59 4.98 3.44
C ASP A 201 -4.36 3.53 2.99
N PHE A 202 -5.31 2.62 3.29
CA PHE A 202 -5.31 1.21 2.89
C PHE A 202 -4.05 0.46 3.32
N ARG A 203 -3.49 0.80 4.49
CA ARG A 203 -2.14 0.36 4.87
C ARG A 203 -2.07 -1.15 5.12
N ASP A 204 -3.18 -1.75 5.53
CA ASP A 204 -3.27 -3.18 5.81
C ASP A 204 -3.90 -3.97 4.66
N ALA A 205 -4.55 -3.31 3.69
CA ALA A 205 -5.27 -4.00 2.63
C ALA A 205 -4.33 -4.72 1.66
N GLU A 206 -4.72 -5.92 1.26
CA GLU A 206 -3.97 -6.77 0.33
C GLU A 206 -4.77 -7.06 -0.95
N LEU A 207 -4.04 -7.25 -2.04
CA LEU A 207 -4.53 -7.90 -3.26
C LEU A 207 -3.80 -9.25 -3.41
N LEU A 208 -4.58 -10.32 -3.43
CA LEU A 208 -4.11 -11.70 -3.56
C LEU A 208 -4.29 -12.16 -5.01
N VAL A 209 -3.22 -12.66 -5.62
CA VAL A 209 -3.20 -13.10 -7.03
C VAL A 209 -2.85 -14.58 -7.09
N ARG A 210 -3.65 -15.38 -7.78
CA ARG A 210 -3.56 -16.85 -7.75
C ARG A 210 -2.37 -17.42 -8.54
N GLY A 211 -2.08 -16.83 -9.69
CA GLY A 211 -1.05 -17.34 -10.59
C GLY A 211 0.36 -16.96 -10.15
N PRO A 212 1.38 -17.57 -10.74
CA PRO A 212 2.66 -16.88 -10.78
C PRO A 212 2.47 -15.52 -11.46
N VAL A 213 3.08 -14.48 -10.91
CA VAL A 213 3.05 -13.14 -11.50
C VAL A 213 4.37 -12.93 -12.24
N PRO A 214 4.36 -12.87 -13.59
CA PRO A 214 5.59 -12.74 -14.35
C PRO A 214 6.25 -11.40 -14.04
N LEU A 215 7.59 -11.37 -13.96
CA LEU A 215 8.33 -10.14 -13.72
C LEU A 215 8.12 -9.09 -14.82
N SER A 216 7.71 -9.50 -16.02
CA SER A 216 7.31 -8.58 -17.09
C SER A 216 6.05 -7.76 -16.76
N ALA A 217 5.25 -8.16 -15.76
CA ALA A 217 4.12 -7.37 -15.27
C ALA A 217 4.57 -6.22 -14.34
N VAL A 218 5.80 -6.27 -13.80
CA VAL A 218 6.32 -5.22 -12.91
C VAL A 218 6.58 -3.96 -13.72
N ALA A 219 5.86 -2.89 -13.42
CA ALA A 219 6.01 -1.62 -14.14
C ALA A 219 7.15 -0.75 -13.60
N ALA A 220 7.45 -0.85 -12.31
CA ALA A 220 8.57 -0.16 -11.70
C ALA A 220 9.11 -0.89 -10.47
N ILE A 221 10.38 -0.64 -10.15
CA ILE A 221 11.04 -1.09 -8.93
C ILE A 221 11.57 0.14 -8.21
N THR A 222 11.15 0.35 -6.98
CA THR A 222 11.65 1.44 -6.13
C THR A 222 12.78 0.90 -5.26
N VAL A 223 13.88 1.66 -5.18
CA VAL A 223 15.10 1.29 -4.45
C VAL A 223 15.64 2.43 -3.62
N ALA A 224 16.39 2.12 -2.57
CA ALA A 224 16.86 3.10 -1.60
C ALA A 224 17.92 4.06 -2.14
N ASN A 225 18.79 3.60 -3.03
CA ASN A 225 19.94 4.37 -3.51
C ASN A 225 20.47 3.84 -4.85
N GLU A 226 21.43 4.57 -5.40
CA GLU A 226 22.08 4.28 -6.68
C GLU A 226 22.78 2.92 -6.72
N ARG A 227 23.47 2.55 -5.64
CA ARG A 227 24.13 1.24 -5.53
C ARG A 227 23.13 0.08 -5.66
N VAL A 228 21.98 0.20 -5.00
CA VAL A 228 20.91 -0.82 -5.09
C VAL A 228 20.32 -0.83 -6.50
N ARG A 229 20.13 0.33 -7.15
CA ARG A 229 19.68 0.39 -8.55
C ARG A 229 20.60 -0.40 -9.48
N ASP A 230 21.89 -0.18 -9.37
CA ASP A 230 22.86 -0.83 -10.24
C ASP A 230 22.92 -2.35 -9.99
N ARG A 231 22.81 -2.78 -8.73
CA ARG A 231 22.67 -4.21 -8.41
C ARG A 231 21.40 -4.81 -8.99
N VAL A 232 20.24 -4.14 -8.89
CA VAL A 232 18.99 -4.62 -9.49
C VAL A 232 19.13 -4.73 -11.02
N ARG A 233 19.79 -3.78 -11.68
CA ARG A 233 20.04 -3.87 -13.14
C ARG A 233 20.88 -5.08 -13.50
N GLU A 234 21.93 -5.35 -12.74
CA GLU A 234 22.79 -6.52 -12.91
C GLU A 234 21.97 -7.81 -12.75
N LEU A 235 21.16 -7.94 -11.70
CA LEU A 235 20.29 -9.10 -11.48
C LEU A 235 19.38 -9.40 -12.68
N PHE A 236 18.73 -8.37 -13.24
CA PHE A 236 17.88 -8.54 -14.42
C PHE A 236 18.70 -8.91 -15.67
N SER A 237 19.87 -8.30 -15.85
CA SER A 237 20.77 -8.60 -16.97
C SER A 237 21.28 -10.05 -16.92
N ASP A 238 21.69 -10.52 -15.74
CA ASP A 238 22.20 -11.88 -15.52
C ASP A 238 21.11 -12.94 -15.74
N ALA A 239 19.87 -12.61 -15.40
CA ALA A 239 18.70 -13.43 -15.70
C ALA A 239 18.25 -13.36 -17.18
N GLY A 240 18.88 -12.53 -18.01
CA GLY A 240 18.48 -12.33 -19.41
C GLY A 240 17.14 -11.60 -19.56
N LEU A 241 16.71 -10.86 -18.54
CA LEU A 241 15.45 -10.13 -18.50
C LEU A 241 15.65 -8.64 -18.78
N THR A 242 14.62 -8.01 -19.35
CA THR A 242 14.59 -6.54 -19.45
C THR A 242 14.18 -5.96 -18.11
N ALA A 243 15.06 -5.17 -17.49
CA ALA A 243 14.72 -4.47 -16.26
C ALA A 243 13.58 -3.46 -16.48
N PRO A 244 12.56 -3.43 -15.61
CA PRO A 244 11.55 -2.38 -15.62
C PRO A 244 12.17 -1.03 -15.22
N ARG A 245 11.35 0.02 -15.15
CA ARG A 245 11.83 1.32 -14.63
C ARG A 245 12.30 1.15 -13.18
N ILE A 246 13.58 1.40 -12.91
CA ILE A 246 14.11 1.39 -11.53
C ILE A 246 14.23 2.83 -11.03
N ALA A 247 13.45 3.19 -10.00
CA ALA A 247 13.39 4.50 -9.40
C ALA A 247 14.15 4.52 -8.07
N VAL A 248 15.11 5.43 -7.94
CA VAL A 248 15.79 5.69 -6.67
C VAL A 248 14.95 6.68 -5.86
N TYR A 249 14.42 6.25 -4.72
CA TYR A 249 13.59 7.09 -3.85
C TYR A 249 13.90 6.80 -2.37
N PRO A 250 14.95 7.44 -1.82
CA PRO A 250 15.39 7.22 -0.45
C PRO A 250 14.30 7.40 0.64
N PRO A 251 13.35 8.35 0.54
CA PRO A 251 12.34 8.54 1.58
C PRO A 251 11.48 7.30 1.85
N ALA A 252 11.28 6.41 0.88
CA ALA A 252 10.56 5.16 1.12
C ALA A 252 11.32 4.16 2.01
N PHE A 253 12.62 4.37 2.25
CA PHE A 253 13.53 3.47 2.96
C PHE A 253 14.14 4.08 4.22
N THR A 254 13.71 5.28 4.61
CA THR A 254 14.12 5.95 5.85
C THR A 254 12.97 5.97 6.84
N VAL A 255 13.29 5.89 8.13
CA VAL A 255 12.32 6.15 9.20
C VAL A 255 12.29 7.66 9.43
N ASP A 256 11.10 8.26 9.49
CA ASP A 256 10.97 9.66 9.88
C ASP A 256 11.34 9.79 11.36
N ILE A 257 12.46 10.46 11.64
CA ILE A 257 12.86 10.80 12.99
C ILE A 257 12.18 12.14 13.32
N TYR A 258 11.05 12.09 14.04
CA TYR A 258 10.37 13.26 14.59
C TYR A 258 11.00 13.70 15.92
#